data_AF-A0A430R319-F1
#
_entry.id   AF-A0A430R319-F1
#
_cell.length_a   1.000
_cell.length_b   1.000
_cell.length_c   1.000
_cell.angle_alpha   90.00
_cell.angle_beta   90.00
_cell.angle_gamma   90.00
#
_symmetry.space_group_name_H-M   'P 1'
#
loop_
_entity.id
_entity.type
_entity.pdbx_description
1 polymer ?
#
loop_
_entity_poly.entity_id
_entity_poly.type
_entity_poly.pdbx_seq_one_letter_code
_entity_poly.pdbx_strand_id
1 'polypeptide(L)'
;ALLRQGERRTHPHPDLAMAETWEELEILAQAGYAPAYGVLRLAEAYPELEALAAYLERVWTPAEAVAGVVVSTVHKAKGREWDRVLLWDDFFPWWEEELVRSLDWGTDPAHLEEENLLYVAATRARKHLSLGKVAGLLEAAERMGVYRVAEESTRTYLLLSAEVLRGVVEDPRVPAEHRVRALKALGYLERGEETLRTGR
;
A
#
# COMPACT_ATOMS: atom_id res chain seq x y z
N ALA A 1 16.77 5.64 21.06
CA ALA A 1 18.03 5.43 21.79
C ALA A 1 18.98 6.63 21.64
N LEU A 2 19.76 6.73 20.56
CA LEU A 2 20.88 7.69 20.46
C LEU A 2 20.47 9.16 20.67
N LEU A 3 19.38 9.62 20.05
CA LEU A 3 18.88 10.99 20.25
C LEU A 3 18.53 11.30 21.72
N ARG A 4 17.92 10.34 22.42
CA ARG A 4 17.57 10.48 23.85
C ARG A 4 18.81 10.46 24.75
N GLN A 5 19.86 9.78 24.31
CA GLN A 5 21.14 9.70 25.01
C GLN A 5 22.08 10.87 24.64
N GLY A 6 21.72 11.70 23.66
CA GLY A 6 22.60 12.73 23.11
C GLY A 6 23.84 12.17 22.43
N GLU A 7 23.78 10.91 21.97
CA GLU A 7 24.90 10.23 21.33
C GLU A 7 24.96 10.50 19.83
N ARG A 8 26.20 10.57 19.31
CA ARG A 8 26.45 10.86 17.90
C ARG A 8 25.93 9.73 16.99
N ARG A 9 25.13 10.09 15.99
CA ARG A 9 24.67 9.18 14.93
C ARG A 9 25.67 9.18 13.77
N THR A 10 26.07 8.00 13.30
CA THR A 10 27.04 7.86 12.19
C THR A 10 26.41 8.11 10.83
N HIS A 11 25.16 7.68 10.64
CA HIS A 11 24.41 7.80 9.38
C HIS A 11 22.95 8.19 9.67
N PRO A 12 22.68 9.43 10.13
CA PRO A 12 21.31 9.85 10.37
C PRO A 12 20.50 9.84 9.06
N HIS A 13 19.21 9.51 9.15
CA HIS A 13 18.29 9.68 8.03
C HIS A 13 18.31 11.16 7.58
N PRO A 14 18.27 11.48 6.27
CA PRO A 14 18.33 12.87 5.80
C PRO A 14 17.30 13.78 6.48
N ASP A 15 16.08 13.29 6.63
CA ASP A 15 14.98 14.02 7.29
C ASP A 15 15.18 14.23 8.80
N LEU A 16 16.20 13.63 9.42
CA LEU A 16 16.50 13.76 10.85
C LEU A 16 17.95 14.22 11.09
N ALA A 17 18.68 14.57 10.04
CA ALA A 17 20.10 14.94 10.13
C ALA A 17 20.33 16.21 10.95
N MET A 18 19.34 17.11 10.99
CA MET A 18 19.41 18.39 11.72
C MET A 18 19.19 18.30 13.23
N ALA A 19 18.69 17.18 13.75
CA ALA A 19 18.40 16.99 15.17
C ALA A 19 19.44 16.07 15.80
N GLU A 20 20.36 16.56 16.62
CA GLU A 20 21.39 15.76 17.29
C GLU A 20 20.95 15.26 18.68
N THR A 21 19.98 15.93 19.29
CA THR A 21 19.38 15.51 20.56
C THR A 21 17.87 15.32 20.44
N TRP A 22 17.27 14.64 21.42
CA TRP A 22 15.82 14.51 21.53
C TRP A 22 15.13 15.86 21.76
N GLU A 23 15.75 16.75 22.55
CA GLU A 23 15.25 18.11 22.77
C GLU A 23 15.21 18.92 21.47
N GLU A 24 16.25 18.83 20.64
CA GLU A 24 16.26 19.46 19.31
C GLU A 24 15.17 18.89 18.39
N LEU A 25 14.89 17.59 18.47
CA LEU A 25 13.80 16.96 17.74
C LEU A 25 12.44 17.54 18.18
N GLU A 26 12.23 17.75 19.47
CA GLU A 26 11.02 18.38 20.02
C GLU A 26 10.87 19.82 19.55
N ILE A 27 11.96 20.61 19.56
CA ILE A 27 11.97 21.99 19.05
C ILE A 27 11.58 22.02 17.56
N LEU A 28 12.13 21.12 16.75
CA LEU A 28 11.80 21.04 15.33
C LEU A 28 10.34 20.67 15.08
N ALA A 29 9.80 19.74 15.86
CA ALA A 29 8.39 19.38 15.77
C ALA A 29 7.47 20.57 16.14
N GLN A 30 7.81 21.32 17.20
CA GLN A 30 7.09 22.54 17.59
C GLN A 30 7.18 23.63 16.51
N ALA A 31 8.30 23.69 15.79
CA ALA A 31 8.47 24.57 14.64
C ALA A 31 7.75 24.10 13.36
N GLY A 32 7.00 22.99 13.41
CA GLY A 32 6.19 22.47 12.30
C GLY A 32 6.95 21.56 11.34
N TYR A 33 8.13 21.05 11.72
CA TYR A 33 8.87 20.12 10.88
C TYR A 33 8.26 18.71 10.93
N ALA A 34 7.56 18.33 9.86
CA ALA A 34 6.76 17.10 9.80
C ALA A 34 7.52 15.80 10.14
N PRO A 35 8.77 15.57 9.67
CA PRO A 35 9.50 14.36 10.05
C PRO A 35 9.76 14.24 11.55
N ALA A 36 10.08 15.35 12.22
CA ALA A 36 10.26 15.37 13.67
C ALA A 36 8.95 15.03 14.40
N TYR A 37 7.84 15.65 13.99
CA TYR A 37 6.52 15.33 14.52
C TYR A 37 6.17 13.84 14.36
N GLY A 38 6.47 13.27 13.19
CA GLY A 38 6.24 11.84 12.92
C GLY A 38 6.98 10.92 13.89
N VAL A 39 8.25 11.20 14.18
CA VAL A 39 9.05 10.41 15.12
C VAL A 39 8.53 10.53 16.54
N LEU A 40 8.20 11.73 17.01
CA LEU A 40 7.67 11.95 18.35
C LEU A 40 6.33 11.22 18.54
N ARG A 41 5.42 11.35 17.59
CA ARG A 41 4.12 10.66 17.60
C ARG A 41 4.29 9.14 17.68
N LEU A 42 5.24 8.57 16.94
CA LEU A 42 5.53 7.13 17.00
C LEU A 42 6.10 6.73 18.37
N ALA A 43 7.00 7.54 18.93
CA ALA A 43 7.60 7.24 20.23
C ALA A 43 6.60 7.36 21.39
N GLU A 44 5.61 8.25 21.28
CA GLU A 44 4.49 8.35 22.22
C GLU A 44 3.50 7.19 22.06
N ALA A 45 3.11 6.86 20.83
CA ALA A 45 2.14 5.81 20.55
C ALA A 45 2.68 4.40 20.85
N TYR A 46 4.00 4.21 20.75
CA TYR A 46 4.66 2.92 20.91
C TYR A 46 5.83 3.06 21.90
N PRO A 47 5.58 2.89 23.21
CA PRO A 47 6.63 2.93 24.23
C PRO A 47 7.79 1.93 23.97
N GLU A 48 7.48 0.82 23.31
CA GLU A 48 8.41 -0.25 22.94
C GLU A 48 9.15 0.01 21.62
N LEU A 49 9.00 1.19 21.02
CA LEU A 49 9.61 1.53 19.72
C LEU A 49 11.12 1.28 19.70
N GLU A 50 11.82 1.54 20.81
CA GLU A 50 13.26 1.28 20.91
C GLU A 50 13.59 -0.22 20.86
N ALA A 51 12.80 -1.05 21.55
CA ALA A 51 12.95 -2.50 21.52
C ALA A 51 12.63 -3.06 20.14
N LEU A 52 11.59 -2.53 19.48
CA LEU A 52 11.24 -2.89 18.10
C LEU A 52 12.35 -2.50 17.12
N ALA A 53 12.90 -1.29 17.23
CA ALA A 53 13.99 -0.83 16.37
C ALA A 53 15.24 -1.74 16.53
N ALA A 54 15.63 -2.04 17.77
CA ALA A 54 16.73 -2.96 18.05
C ALA A 54 16.49 -4.38 17.51
N TYR A 55 15.25 -4.87 17.60
CA TYR A 55 14.87 -6.14 16.99
C TYR A 55 15.00 -6.09 15.47
N LEU A 56 14.49 -5.03 14.82
CA LEU A 56 14.53 -4.85 13.37
C LEU A 56 15.98 -4.76 12.87
N GLU A 57 16.85 -3.99 13.54
CA GLU A 57 18.28 -3.91 13.19
C GLU A 57 18.96 -5.28 13.18
N ARG A 58 18.59 -6.17 14.11
CA ARG A 58 19.17 -7.51 14.21
C ARG A 58 18.68 -8.48 13.13
N VAL A 59 17.44 -8.32 12.66
CA VAL A 59 16.83 -9.24 11.68
C VAL A 59 16.81 -8.69 10.26
N TRP A 60 17.18 -7.42 10.09
CA TRP A 60 17.20 -6.77 8.79
C TRP A 60 18.33 -7.31 7.90
N THR A 61 18.06 -7.35 6.61
CA THR A 61 19.04 -7.71 5.59
C THR A 61 18.85 -6.84 4.34
N PRO A 62 19.93 -6.37 3.71
CA PRO A 62 19.83 -5.65 2.44
C PRO A 62 19.55 -6.59 1.26
N ALA A 63 19.79 -7.90 1.42
CA ALA A 63 19.65 -8.89 0.36
C ALA A 63 18.22 -9.44 0.36
N GLU A 64 17.41 -8.95 -0.57
CA GLU A 64 16.01 -9.38 -0.74
C GLU A 64 15.87 -10.89 -0.95
N ALA A 65 16.80 -11.53 -1.68
CA ALA A 65 16.75 -12.96 -1.97
C ALA A 65 16.77 -13.88 -0.74
N VAL A 66 17.26 -13.38 0.40
CA VAL A 66 17.32 -14.11 1.67
C VAL A 66 16.36 -13.55 2.71
N ALA A 67 15.59 -12.52 2.37
CA ALA A 67 14.61 -11.92 3.27
C ALA A 67 13.36 -12.82 3.36
N GLY A 68 12.95 -13.16 4.59
CA GLY A 68 11.70 -13.88 4.81
C GLY A 68 10.45 -13.04 4.54
N VAL A 69 10.57 -11.72 4.73
CA VAL A 69 9.52 -10.72 4.47
C VAL A 69 10.17 -9.47 3.91
N VAL A 70 9.55 -8.90 2.88
CA VAL A 70 9.94 -7.59 2.32
C VAL A 70 8.87 -6.58 2.70
N VAL A 71 9.26 -5.53 3.41
CA VAL A 71 8.41 -4.39 3.72
C VAL A 71 8.81 -3.25 2.79
N SER A 72 7.85 -2.66 2.08
CA SER A 72 8.10 -1.59 1.12
C SER A 72 6.94 -0.62 1.06
N THR A 73 7.22 0.61 0.66
CA THR A 73 6.17 1.54 0.24
C THR A 73 5.77 1.24 -1.19
N VAL A 74 4.54 1.59 -1.58
CA VAL A 74 4.05 1.40 -2.97
C VAL A 74 5.00 2.02 -3.99
N HIS A 75 5.50 3.22 -3.70
CA HIS A 75 6.47 3.94 -4.52
C HIS A 75 7.75 3.12 -4.77
N LYS A 76 8.32 2.51 -3.73
CA LYS A 76 9.52 1.66 -3.82
C LYS A 76 9.25 0.29 -4.42
N ALA A 77 7.99 -0.14 -4.42
CA ALA A 77 7.54 -1.40 -5.01
C ALA A 77 7.28 -1.29 -6.53
N LYS A 78 7.14 -0.08 -7.08
CA LYS A 78 6.90 0.14 -8.51
C LYS A 78 7.97 -0.56 -9.37
N GLY A 79 7.53 -1.35 -10.35
CA GLY A 79 8.40 -2.12 -11.24
C GLY A 79 8.93 -3.44 -10.65
N ARG A 80 8.60 -3.75 -9.39
CA ARG A 80 8.94 -5.01 -8.73
C ARG A 80 7.69 -5.87 -8.60
N GLU A 81 7.87 -7.18 -8.43
CA GLU A 81 6.76 -8.14 -8.31
C GLU A 81 7.14 -9.29 -7.38
N TRP A 82 6.16 -9.82 -6.64
CA TRP A 82 6.33 -10.94 -5.71
C TRP A 82 5.20 -11.95 -5.87
N ASP A 83 5.48 -13.22 -5.56
CA ASP A 83 4.46 -14.27 -5.60
C ASP A 83 3.29 -13.98 -4.64
N ARG A 84 3.57 -13.38 -3.48
CA ARG A 84 2.59 -13.05 -2.45
C ARG A 84 2.78 -11.61 -2.00
N VAL A 85 1.73 -10.81 -2.05
CA VAL A 85 1.71 -9.43 -1.54
C VAL A 85 0.55 -9.27 -0.57
N LEU A 86 0.83 -8.60 0.56
CA LEU A 86 -0.18 -8.15 1.50
C LEU A 86 -0.20 -6.63 1.47
N LEU A 87 -1.38 -6.06 1.24
CA LEU A 87 -1.59 -4.62 1.34
C LEU A 87 -1.90 -4.27 2.79
N TRP A 88 -1.32 -3.18 3.27
CA TRP A 88 -1.57 -2.65 4.60
C TRP A 88 -2.71 -1.61 4.58
N ASP A 89 -3.17 -1.15 5.74
CA ASP A 89 -4.34 -0.29 5.92
C ASP A 89 -4.08 1.21 5.66
N ASP A 90 -2.98 1.55 4.99
CA ASP A 90 -2.49 2.92 4.80
C ASP A 90 -2.93 3.58 3.48
N PHE A 91 -3.85 2.96 2.74
CA PHE A 91 -4.41 3.53 1.51
C PHE A 91 -5.54 4.52 1.82
N PHE A 92 -5.57 5.63 1.09
CA PHE A 92 -6.70 6.54 1.15
C PHE A 92 -7.99 5.83 0.67
N PRO A 93 -9.07 5.79 1.48
CA PRO A 93 -10.25 4.98 1.18
C PRO A 93 -11.20 5.70 0.20
N TRP A 94 -10.76 5.84 -1.05
CA TRP A 94 -11.54 6.43 -2.14
C TRP A 94 -12.84 5.67 -2.48
N TRP A 95 -13.00 4.46 -1.96
CA TRP A 95 -14.22 3.66 -2.07
C TRP A 95 -15.32 4.06 -1.08
N GLU A 96 -15.04 4.98 -0.15
CA GLU A 96 -16.04 5.56 0.76
C GLU A 96 -16.60 6.87 0.20
N GLU A 97 -17.76 6.78 -0.46
CA GLU A 97 -18.34 7.88 -1.22
C GLU A 97 -18.63 9.14 -0.37
N GLU A 98 -19.02 8.96 0.90
CA GLU A 98 -19.25 10.08 1.83
C GLU A 98 -17.95 10.82 2.17
N LEU A 99 -16.86 10.08 2.40
CA LEU A 99 -15.55 10.67 2.66
C LEU A 99 -15.05 11.43 1.43
N VAL A 100 -15.14 10.82 0.25
CA VAL A 100 -14.69 11.46 -1.00
C VAL A 100 -15.48 12.75 -1.28
N ARG A 101 -16.80 12.76 -1.04
CA ARG A 101 -17.65 13.95 -1.19
C ARG A 101 -17.34 15.06 -0.17
N SER A 102 -16.82 14.69 1.00
CA SER A 102 -16.48 15.66 2.06
C SER A 102 -15.17 16.39 1.82
N LEU A 103 -14.34 15.89 0.89
CA LEU A 103 -13.02 16.43 0.61
C LEU A 103 -13.07 17.41 -0.56
N ASP A 104 -12.44 18.57 -0.39
CA ASP A 104 -12.18 19.51 -1.47
C ASP A 104 -10.90 19.10 -2.20
N TRP A 105 -11.06 18.31 -3.26
CA TRP A 105 -9.97 17.88 -4.13
C TRP A 105 -9.45 18.99 -5.05
N GLY A 106 -10.13 20.16 -5.09
CA GLY A 106 -9.85 21.21 -6.07
C GLY A 106 -9.97 20.71 -7.52
N THR A 107 -9.16 21.26 -8.42
CA THR A 107 -9.01 20.78 -9.81
C THR A 107 -7.93 19.70 -9.96
N ASP A 108 -7.35 19.24 -8.85
CA ASP A 108 -6.20 18.34 -8.83
C ASP A 108 -6.66 16.87 -8.98
N PRO A 109 -6.06 16.08 -9.89
CA PRO A 109 -6.31 14.64 -9.99
C PRO A 109 -5.77 13.82 -8.79
N ALA A 110 -5.54 14.42 -7.62
CA ALA A 110 -5.05 13.75 -6.41
C ALA A 110 -5.81 12.45 -6.05
N HIS A 111 -7.13 12.40 -6.26
CA HIS A 111 -7.90 11.17 -6.07
C HIS A 111 -7.47 10.05 -7.04
N LEU A 112 -7.13 10.38 -8.29
CA LEU A 112 -6.59 9.43 -9.26
C LEU A 112 -5.19 8.94 -8.86
N GLU A 113 -4.40 9.77 -8.18
CA GLU A 113 -3.09 9.35 -7.68
C GLU A 113 -3.23 8.27 -6.59
N GLU A 114 -4.13 8.46 -5.65
CA GLU A 114 -4.43 7.47 -4.60
C GLU A 114 -5.02 6.17 -5.17
N GLU A 115 -5.92 6.26 -6.14
CA GLU A 115 -6.41 5.09 -6.89
C GLU A 115 -5.27 4.35 -7.61
N ASN A 116 -4.37 5.10 -8.26
CA ASN A 116 -3.22 4.54 -8.95
C ASN A 116 -2.24 3.86 -7.98
N LEU A 117 -2.08 4.37 -6.75
CA LEU A 117 -1.25 3.72 -5.74
C LEU A 117 -1.79 2.34 -5.39
N LEU A 118 -3.10 2.21 -5.15
CA LEU A 118 -3.71 0.91 -4.87
C LEU A 118 -3.58 -0.04 -6.08
N TYR A 119 -3.80 0.45 -7.30
CA TYR A 119 -3.57 -0.33 -8.52
C TYR A 119 -2.12 -0.81 -8.63
N VAL A 120 -1.15 0.08 -8.42
CA VAL A 120 0.27 -0.27 -8.44
C VAL A 120 0.55 -1.34 -7.39
N ALA A 121 0.09 -1.16 -6.16
CA ALA A 121 0.32 -2.10 -5.06
C ALA A 121 -0.29 -3.49 -5.33
N ALA A 122 -1.53 -3.53 -5.80
CA ALA A 122 -2.23 -4.77 -6.15
C ALA A 122 -1.53 -5.53 -7.27
N THR A 123 -1.06 -4.82 -8.30
CA THR A 123 -0.34 -5.40 -9.44
C THR A 123 1.09 -5.84 -9.13
N ARG A 124 1.58 -5.64 -7.90
CA ARG A 124 2.86 -6.23 -7.48
C ARG A 124 2.72 -7.73 -7.20
N ALA A 125 1.51 -8.23 -6.97
CA ALA A 125 1.26 -9.65 -6.72
C ALA A 125 1.24 -10.45 -8.03
N ARG A 126 2.02 -11.53 -8.09
CA ARG A 126 2.03 -12.47 -9.21
C ARG A 126 1.06 -13.63 -9.03
N LYS A 127 0.86 -14.10 -7.80
CA LYS A 127 0.01 -15.27 -7.50
C LYS A 127 -1.07 -14.96 -6.46
N HIS A 128 -0.72 -14.32 -5.34
CA HIS A 128 -1.66 -14.05 -4.27
C HIS A 128 -1.58 -12.60 -3.79
N LEU A 129 -2.74 -11.96 -3.70
CA LEU A 129 -2.93 -10.66 -3.10
C LEU A 129 -3.79 -10.81 -1.85
N SER A 130 -3.30 -10.33 -0.70
CA SER A 130 -4.08 -10.25 0.53
C SER A 130 -4.52 -8.82 0.78
N LEU A 131 -5.84 -8.64 0.89
CA LEU A 131 -6.49 -7.38 1.26
C LEU A 131 -6.93 -7.38 2.74
N GLY A 132 -6.51 -8.37 3.54
CA GLY A 132 -7.02 -8.57 4.90
C GLY A 132 -6.77 -7.43 5.88
N LYS A 133 -5.91 -6.46 5.54
CA LYS A 133 -5.74 -5.22 6.32
C LYS A 133 -6.50 -4.04 5.73
N VAL A 134 -6.93 -4.10 4.47
CA VAL A 134 -7.74 -3.08 3.82
C VAL A 134 -9.21 -3.52 3.84
N ALA A 135 -9.75 -3.77 5.04
CA ALA A 135 -11.08 -4.36 5.20
C ALA A 135 -12.19 -3.51 4.54
N GLY A 136 -12.10 -2.19 4.65
CA GLY A 136 -13.08 -1.28 4.01
C GLY A 136 -13.16 -1.45 2.49
N LEU A 137 -12.06 -1.80 1.82
CA LEU A 137 -12.08 -2.08 0.37
C LEU A 137 -12.84 -3.38 0.06
N LEU A 138 -12.68 -4.40 0.90
CA LEU A 138 -13.41 -5.66 0.77
C LEU A 138 -14.91 -5.44 0.99
N GLU A 139 -15.27 -4.71 2.05
CA GLU A 139 -16.66 -4.34 2.34
C GLU A 139 -17.27 -3.49 1.22
N ALA A 140 -16.53 -2.53 0.68
CA ALA A 140 -16.99 -1.73 -0.45
C ALA A 140 -17.23 -2.58 -1.70
N ALA A 141 -16.34 -3.54 -1.99
CA ALA A 141 -16.55 -4.51 -3.07
C ALA A 141 -17.81 -5.36 -2.82
N GLU A 142 -18.05 -5.82 -1.59
CA GLU A 142 -19.27 -6.54 -1.23
C GLU A 142 -20.54 -5.69 -1.43
N ARG A 143 -20.55 -4.43 -0.96
CA ARG A 143 -21.67 -3.47 -1.15
C ARG A 143 -21.99 -3.22 -2.62
N MET A 144 -20.95 -3.17 -3.46
CA MET A 144 -21.09 -2.99 -4.91
C MET A 144 -21.61 -4.26 -5.62
N GLY A 145 -21.94 -5.32 -4.88
CA GLY A 145 -22.47 -6.57 -5.42
C GLY A 145 -21.42 -7.40 -6.15
N VAL A 146 -20.14 -7.15 -5.87
CA VAL A 146 -19.02 -7.78 -6.57
C VAL A 146 -18.81 -9.23 -6.15
N TYR A 147 -19.27 -9.69 -4.96
CA TYR A 147 -19.01 -11.04 -4.47
C TYR A 147 -20.21 -12.01 -4.48
N ARG A 148 -20.03 -13.18 -5.11
CA ARG A 148 -20.70 -14.43 -4.71
C ARG A 148 -19.68 -15.60 -4.64
N VAL A 149 -19.54 -16.12 -3.41
CA VAL A 149 -19.00 -17.41 -2.93
C VAL A 149 -17.48 -17.64 -2.94
N ALA A 150 -16.95 -17.81 -1.72
CA ALA A 150 -15.65 -18.36 -1.40
C ALA A 150 -15.68 -19.89 -1.31
N GLU A 151 -14.87 -20.54 -2.15
CA GLU A 151 -13.92 -21.63 -1.88
C GLU A 151 -13.12 -21.84 -3.19
N GLU A 152 -11.81 -22.13 -3.13
CA GLU A 152 -10.82 -21.99 -4.23
C GLU A 152 -10.31 -20.53 -4.48
N SER A 153 -9.88 -19.89 -3.38
CA SER A 153 -9.70 -18.44 -3.16
C SER A 153 -8.87 -17.63 -4.16
N THR A 154 -7.96 -18.22 -4.94
CA THR A 154 -7.15 -17.46 -5.92
C THR A 154 -7.79 -17.43 -7.30
N ARG A 155 -8.40 -18.54 -7.72
CA ARG A 155 -9.09 -18.64 -9.02
C ARG A 155 -10.36 -17.81 -9.02
N THR A 156 -11.10 -17.85 -7.93
CA THR A 156 -12.35 -17.10 -7.77
C THR A 156 -12.10 -15.59 -7.70
N TYR A 157 -11.05 -15.13 -7.03
CA TYR A 157 -10.67 -13.70 -7.00
C TYR A 157 -10.32 -13.16 -8.39
N LEU A 158 -9.54 -13.92 -9.17
CA LEU A 158 -9.19 -13.56 -10.55
C LEU A 158 -10.42 -13.51 -11.46
N LEU A 159 -11.32 -14.49 -11.37
CA LEU A 159 -12.57 -14.55 -12.15
C LEU A 159 -13.53 -13.41 -11.81
N LEU A 160 -13.68 -13.10 -10.52
CA LEU A 160 -14.54 -12.01 -10.03
C LEU A 160 -14.00 -10.65 -10.46
N SER A 161 -12.68 -10.46 -10.34
CA SER A 161 -11.98 -9.25 -10.76
C SER A 161 -12.03 -9.09 -12.30
N ALA A 162 -11.94 -10.19 -13.05
CA ALA A 162 -12.11 -10.20 -14.50
C ALA A 162 -13.55 -9.81 -14.90
N GLU A 163 -14.56 -10.27 -14.17
CA GLU A 163 -15.95 -9.95 -14.47
C GLU A 163 -16.29 -8.48 -14.22
N VAL A 164 -15.79 -7.91 -13.12
CA VAL A 164 -15.90 -6.47 -12.85
C VAL A 164 -15.21 -5.66 -13.96
N LEU A 165 -14.00 -6.06 -14.34
CA LEU A 165 -13.28 -5.37 -15.40
C LEU A 165 -13.97 -5.50 -16.76
N ARG A 166 -14.63 -6.63 -17.07
CA ARG A 166 -15.48 -6.77 -18.26
C ARG A 166 -16.64 -5.78 -18.23
N GLY A 167 -17.34 -5.65 -17.11
CA GLY A 167 -18.40 -4.66 -16.95
C GLY A 167 -17.92 -3.22 -17.19
N VAL A 168 -16.74 -2.88 -16.67
CA VAL A 168 -16.12 -1.56 -16.88
C VAL A 168 -15.71 -1.34 -18.35
N VAL A 169 -15.22 -2.38 -19.04
CA VAL A 169 -14.87 -2.30 -20.47
C VAL A 169 -16.10 -2.08 -21.35
N GLU A 170 -17.22 -2.72 -21.01
CA GLU A 170 -18.44 -2.74 -21.82
C GLU A 170 -19.39 -1.56 -21.53
N ASP A 171 -19.26 -0.89 -20.39
CA ASP A 171 -20.14 0.22 -20.03
C ASP A 171 -19.78 1.52 -20.79
N PRO A 172 -20.64 2.01 -21.71
CA PRO A 172 -20.35 3.21 -22.49
C PRO A 172 -20.33 4.50 -21.65
N ARG A 173 -20.85 4.47 -20.41
CA ARG A 173 -20.86 5.61 -19.47
C ARG A 173 -19.49 5.84 -18.83
N VAL A 174 -18.65 4.81 -18.75
CA VAL A 174 -17.28 4.91 -18.23
C VAL A 174 -16.40 5.60 -19.27
N PRO A 175 -15.58 6.62 -18.94
CA PRO A 175 -14.76 7.29 -19.95
C PRO A 175 -13.78 6.35 -20.66
N ALA A 176 -13.52 6.60 -21.95
CA ALA A 176 -12.80 5.67 -22.83
C ALA A 176 -11.41 5.27 -22.32
N GLU A 177 -10.71 6.18 -21.65
CA GLU A 177 -9.40 5.90 -21.06
C GLU A 177 -9.45 4.86 -19.94
N HIS A 178 -10.48 4.88 -19.09
CA HIS A 178 -10.66 3.91 -18.02
C HIS A 178 -11.06 2.55 -18.58
N ARG A 179 -11.88 2.52 -19.64
CA ARG A 179 -12.23 1.28 -20.36
C ARG A 179 -10.99 0.63 -20.98
N VAL A 180 -10.09 1.41 -21.57
CA VAL A 180 -8.81 0.91 -22.12
C VAL A 180 -7.90 0.36 -21.01
N ARG A 181 -7.82 1.03 -19.86
CA ARG A 181 -7.05 0.54 -18.70
C ARG A 181 -7.65 -0.75 -18.14
N ALA A 182 -8.97 -0.82 -18.02
CA ALA A 182 -9.68 -2.01 -17.58
C ALA A 182 -9.48 -3.18 -18.53
N LEU A 183 -9.51 -2.95 -19.85
CA LEU A 183 -9.22 -3.96 -20.87
C LEU A 183 -7.79 -4.50 -20.74
N LYS A 184 -6.83 -3.62 -20.45
CA LYS A 184 -5.44 -4.02 -20.25
C LYS A 184 -5.29 -4.88 -18.98
N ALA A 185 -5.93 -4.48 -17.88
CA ALA A 185 -5.96 -5.24 -16.63
C ALA A 185 -6.63 -6.61 -16.81
N LEU A 186 -7.75 -6.66 -17.52
CA LEU A 186 -8.45 -7.90 -17.87
C LEU A 186 -7.53 -8.86 -18.64
N GLY A 187 -6.80 -8.35 -19.65
CA GLY A 187 -5.84 -9.15 -20.39
C GLY A 187 -4.69 -9.71 -19.53
N TYR A 188 -4.26 -9.02 -18.46
CA TYR A 188 -3.28 -9.57 -17.52
C TYR A 188 -3.87 -10.68 -16.65
N LEU A 189 -5.12 -10.53 -16.20
CA LEU A 189 -5.82 -11.54 -15.40
C LEU A 189 -6.07 -12.82 -16.21
N GLU A 190 -6.53 -12.69 -17.46
CA GLU A 190 -6.80 -13.83 -18.35
C GLU A 190 -5.53 -14.63 -18.68
N ARG A 191 -4.39 -13.95 -18.91
CA ARG A 191 -3.08 -14.62 -19.07
C ARG A 191 -2.63 -15.33 -17.78
N GLY A 192 -2.92 -14.75 -16.62
CA GLY A 192 -2.68 -15.38 -15.32
C GLY A 192 -3.50 -16.67 -15.15
N GLU A 193 -4.77 -16.66 -15.56
CA GLU A 193 -5.63 -17.85 -15.56
C GLU A 193 -5.12 -18.96 -16.50
N GLU A 194 -4.67 -18.62 -17.71
CA GLU A 194 -4.15 -19.59 -18.68
C GLU A 194 -2.89 -20.30 -18.16
N THR A 195 -2.01 -19.54 -17.49
CA THR A 195 -0.80 -20.07 -16.84
C THR A 195 -1.13 -21.04 -15.69
N LEU A 196 -2.21 -20.77 -14.92
CA LEU A 196 -2.68 -21.65 -13.86
C LEU A 196 -3.34 -22.93 -14.41
N ARG A 197 -3.96 -22.88 -15.59
CA ARG A 197 -4.59 -24.03 -16.25
C ARG A 197 -3.59 -24.98 -16.91
N THR A 198 -2.47 -24.46 -17.42
CA THR A 198 -1.44 -25.22 -18.14
C THR A 198 -0.34 -25.80 -17.24
N GLY A 199 -0.25 -25.36 -15.97
CA GLY A 199 0.75 -25.83 -15.00
C GLY A 199 0.39 -27.10 -14.20
N ARG A 200 -0.38 -28.04 -14.77
CA ARG A 200 -0.64 -29.38 -14.18
C ARG A 200 0.06 -30.47 -14.97
#